data_AF-A0A523ZBJ8-F1
#
_entry.id   AF-A0A523ZBJ8-F1
#
_cell.length_a   1.000
_cell.length_b   1.000
_cell.length_c   1.000
_cell.angle_alpha   90.00
_cell.angle_beta   90.00
_cell.angle_gamma   90.00
#
_symmetry.space_group_name_H-M   'P 1'
#
loop_
_entity.id
_entity.type
_entity.pdbx_description
1 polymer ?
#
loop_
_entity_poly.entity_id
_entity_poly.type
_entity_poly.pdbx_seq_one_letter_code
_entity_poly.pdbx_strand_id
1 'polypeptide(L)'
;MRRSRIFILLAIILLLGAAAAYFLLKPPIPGSEGEATPVPVDVVFVAIAAQDISRGARIPEDGVIMSRMNANLVVETMISGPDEEGIRSRIVDRIARQDIARGVPITEAMLTETSGDLLAGGSNAALAIPAGYTAIAIPMDRLSGVAYAMQDGDVVDVLISLLLVDIDPDFQTILPNQTTPLTASGGTAEFPAPNITGGVTGVEVSEAVNIPPLPFGKVETDEVTGQPFHIIPQEQQRPRAVSQRLVEAAIVLHVGTFQLEGELAGEIIPVPEGGVGAPAPDSQAQAPTVKPPDIITLIVTPQEALALNWALKVGADLTFTLRAPNDTEVTETTSVTLQYLLDTYEITIPTKLPYGMEPRLEKLIIPELPNDKPTAPPQQ
;
A
#
# COMPACT_ATOMS: atom_id res chain seq x y z
N MET A 1 -78.55 66.17 72.96
CA MET A 1 -77.09 65.98 72.72
C MET A 1 -76.69 64.51 72.46
N ARG A 2 -77.44 63.72 71.66
CA ARG A 2 -77.10 62.30 71.36
C ARG A 2 -76.89 61.98 69.86
N ARG A 3 -77.18 62.91 68.94
CA ARG A 3 -77.06 62.67 67.47
C ARG A 3 -75.72 63.10 66.85
N SER A 4 -74.92 63.92 67.55
CA SER A 4 -73.59 64.37 67.06
C SER A 4 -72.47 63.35 67.33
N ARG A 5 -72.62 62.45 68.31
CA ARG A 5 -71.60 61.43 68.64
C ARG A 5 -71.60 60.25 67.66
N ILE A 6 -72.72 59.99 66.99
CA ILE A 6 -72.87 58.90 66.01
C ILE A 6 -72.14 59.22 64.70
N PHE A 7 -72.18 60.48 64.25
CA PHE A 7 -71.45 60.90 63.05
C PHE A 7 -69.93 60.88 63.23
N ILE A 8 -69.44 61.19 64.44
CA ILE A 8 -68.00 61.12 64.76
C ILE A 8 -67.52 59.66 64.80
N LEU A 9 -68.29 58.74 65.38
CA LEU A 9 -67.95 57.32 65.38
C LEU A 9 -67.95 56.72 63.97
N LEU A 10 -68.89 57.12 63.12
CA LEU A 10 -68.95 56.65 61.73
C LEU A 10 -67.77 57.19 60.90
N ALA A 11 -67.36 58.43 61.12
CA ALA A 11 -66.17 59.00 60.49
C ALA A 11 -64.87 58.29 60.92
N ILE A 12 -64.74 57.91 62.20
CA ILE A 12 -63.57 57.17 62.71
C ILE A 12 -63.51 55.75 62.14
N ILE A 13 -64.65 55.06 62.04
CA ILE A 13 -64.72 53.72 61.45
C ILE A 13 -64.36 53.75 59.95
N LEU A 14 -64.81 54.78 59.23
CA LEU A 14 -64.48 54.95 57.81
C LEU A 14 -62.99 55.26 57.62
N LEU A 15 -62.40 56.06 58.51
CA LEU A 15 -60.96 56.37 58.50
C LEU A 15 -60.10 55.13 58.82
N LEU A 16 -60.51 54.31 59.79
CA LEU A 16 -59.86 53.03 60.10
C LEU A 16 -59.98 52.02 58.94
N GLY A 17 -61.14 51.97 58.27
CA GLY A 17 -61.33 51.15 57.08
C GLY A 17 -60.42 51.56 55.91
N ALA A 18 -60.27 52.86 55.69
CA ALA A 18 -59.37 53.39 54.66
C ALA A 18 -57.88 53.11 54.97
N ALA A 19 -57.47 53.20 56.23
CA ALA A 19 -56.11 52.88 56.66
C ALA A 19 -55.78 51.39 56.51
N ALA A 20 -56.74 50.50 56.82
CA ALA A 20 -56.58 49.06 56.64
C ALA A 20 -56.47 48.69 55.15
N ALA A 21 -57.30 49.31 54.29
CA ALA A 21 -57.21 49.12 52.84
C ALA A 21 -55.87 49.61 52.27
N TYR A 22 -55.34 50.73 52.76
CA TYR A 22 -54.03 51.24 52.35
C TYR A 22 -52.87 50.32 52.73
N PHE A 23 -52.93 49.67 53.91
CA PHE A 23 -51.90 48.72 54.33
C PHE A 23 -51.97 47.39 53.58
N LEU A 24 -53.18 46.94 53.18
CA LEU A 24 -53.35 45.70 52.42
C LEU A 24 -52.97 45.85 50.94
N LEU A 25 -53.03 47.07 50.38
CA LEU A 25 -52.74 47.36 48.97
C LEU A 25 -51.29 47.84 48.74
N LYS A 26 -50.40 47.67 49.73
CA LYS A 26 -48.99 48.03 49.59
C LYS A 26 -48.26 46.91 48.84
N PRO A 27 -47.76 47.15 47.60
CA PRO A 27 -47.00 46.13 46.88
C PRO A 27 -45.72 45.76 47.65
N PRO A 28 -45.21 44.51 47.51
CA PRO A 28 -44.02 44.09 48.21
C PRO A 28 -42.86 44.98 47.80
N ILE A 29 -42.15 45.53 48.79
CA ILE A 29 -40.86 46.18 48.60
C ILE A 29 -39.92 45.09 48.04
N PRO A 30 -39.26 45.28 46.89
CA PRO A 30 -38.26 44.33 46.43
C PRO A 30 -37.21 44.19 47.52
N GLY A 31 -37.11 42.98 48.05
CA GLY A 31 -36.23 42.63 49.15
C GLY A 31 -34.78 42.88 48.76
N SER A 32 -34.04 43.34 49.77
CA SER A 32 -32.59 43.27 49.89
C SER A 32 -31.99 42.15 49.05
N GLU A 33 -31.14 42.51 48.09
CA GLU A 33 -30.19 41.59 47.49
C GLU A 33 -29.36 41.02 48.64
N GLY A 34 -29.58 39.74 48.94
CA GLY A 34 -28.59 38.97 49.66
C GLY A 34 -27.37 38.91 48.77
N GLU A 35 -26.28 39.51 49.23
CA GLU A 35 -24.97 39.36 48.63
C GLU A 35 -24.68 37.85 48.57
N ALA A 36 -24.75 37.29 47.36
CA ALA A 36 -24.46 35.89 47.12
C ALA A 36 -22.97 35.69 47.44
N THR A 37 -22.68 34.99 48.53
CA THR A 37 -21.35 34.48 48.78
C THR A 37 -20.93 33.64 47.56
N PRO A 38 -19.86 33.99 46.82
CA PRO A 38 -19.44 33.22 45.67
C PRO A 38 -19.06 31.82 46.15
N VAL A 39 -19.68 30.80 45.57
CA VAL A 39 -19.28 29.40 45.78
C VAL A 39 -17.80 29.30 45.37
N PRO A 40 -16.89 28.83 46.23
CA PRO A 40 -15.50 28.63 45.85
C PRO A 40 -15.46 27.58 44.74
N VAL A 41 -15.11 28.01 43.53
CA VAL A 41 -14.91 27.09 42.40
C VAL A 41 -13.52 26.49 42.59
N ASP A 42 -13.47 25.19 42.84
CA ASP A 42 -12.22 24.45 42.95
C ASP A 42 -11.54 24.41 41.57
N VAL A 43 -10.40 25.08 41.46
CA VAL A 43 -9.62 25.22 40.22
C VAL A 43 -8.39 24.33 40.29
N VAL A 44 -8.21 23.49 39.27
CA VAL A 44 -7.14 22.50 39.18
C VAL A 44 -6.30 22.81 37.94
N PHE A 45 -5.00 22.51 38.01
CA PHE A 45 -4.11 22.66 36.86
C PHE A 45 -4.21 21.44 35.95
N VAL A 46 -4.25 21.69 34.63
CA VAL A 46 -4.22 20.67 33.59
C VAL A 46 -3.08 20.99 32.64
N ALA A 47 -2.30 19.98 32.28
CA ALA A 47 -1.24 20.14 31.29
C ALA A 47 -1.78 20.16 29.86
N ILE A 48 -1.36 21.16 29.09
CA ILE A 48 -1.71 21.36 27.69
C ILE A 48 -0.42 21.46 26.86
N ALA A 49 -0.43 20.91 25.65
CA ALA A 49 0.70 21.01 24.73
C ALA A 49 0.95 22.47 24.30
N ALA A 50 2.16 22.97 24.52
CA ALA A 50 2.58 24.33 24.16
C ALA A 50 2.83 24.51 22.66
N GLN A 51 3.25 23.42 22.02
CA GLN A 51 3.64 23.28 20.62
C GLN A 51 3.20 21.90 20.10
N ASP A 52 3.32 21.68 18.79
CA ASP A 52 3.07 20.36 18.21
C ASP A 52 4.20 19.39 18.62
N ILE A 53 3.82 18.26 19.21
CA ILE A 53 4.74 17.22 19.68
C ILE A 53 4.51 15.98 18.83
N SER A 54 5.47 15.64 17.98
CA SER A 54 5.42 14.43 17.16
C SER A 54 5.52 13.17 18.00
N ARG A 55 4.93 12.08 17.49
CA ARG A 55 5.09 10.74 18.03
C ARG A 55 6.57 10.38 18.16
N GLY A 56 6.93 9.75 19.27
CA GLY A 56 8.30 9.36 19.57
C GLY A 56 9.21 10.51 20.01
N ALA A 57 8.74 11.77 19.96
CA ALA A 57 9.51 12.89 20.47
C ALA A 57 9.51 12.91 22.01
N ARG A 58 10.67 13.19 22.59
CA ARG A 58 10.82 13.48 24.02
C ARG A 58 10.25 14.86 24.30
N ILE A 59 9.36 14.96 25.29
CA ILE A 59 8.70 16.22 25.61
C ILE A 59 9.69 17.14 26.34
N PRO A 60 10.05 18.30 25.77
CA PRO A 60 10.93 19.26 26.42
C PRO A 60 10.16 20.08 27.45
N GLU A 61 10.87 20.73 28.38
CA GLU A 61 10.26 21.53 29.46
C GLU A 61 9.39 22.68 28.96
N ASP A 62 9.73 23.26 27.81
CA ASP A 62 8.99 24.33 27.13
C ASP A 62 7.81 23.81 26.30
N GLY A 63 7.70 22.49 26.12
CA GLY A 63 6.64 21.83 25.35
C GLY A 63 5.29 21.74 26.07
N VAL A 64 5.20 22.14 27.34
CA VAL A 64 4.00 21.99 28.18
C VAL A 64 3.63 23.30 28.87
N ILE A 65 2.36 23.70 28.77
CA ILE A 65 1.77 24.82 29.49
C ILE A 65 0.74 24.30 30.48
N MET A 66 0.70 24.89 31.68
CA MET A 66 -0.33 24.59 32.67
C MET A 66 -1.50 25.55 32.48
N SER A 67 -2.68 24.99 32.26
CA SER A 67 -3.93 25.76 32.16
C SER A 67 -4.78 25.52 33.40
N ARG A 68 -5.39 26.59 33.91
CA ARG A 68 -6.32 26.52 35.05
C ARG A 68 -7.70 26.15 34.55
N MET A 69 -8.23 25.04 35.03
CA MET A 69 -9.55 24.53 34.66
C MET A 69 -10.38 24.26 35.92
N ASN A 70 -11.69 24.44 35.83
CA ASN A 70 -12.59 24.06 36.92
C ASN A 70 -12.54 22.54 37.12
N ALA A 71 -12.49 22.07 38.37
CA ALA A 71 -12.40 20.64 38.69
C ALA A 71 -13.49 19.79 37.99
N ASN A 72 -14.70 20.35 37.81
CA ASN A 72 -15.82 19.67 37.15
C ASN A 72 -15.66 19.44 35.63
N LEU A 73 -14.68 20.09 34.99
CA LEU A 73 -14.41 19.97 33.55
C LEU A 73 -13.21 19.06 33.25
N VAL A 74 -12.48 18.63 34.28
CA VAL A 74 -11.32 17.77 34.15
C VAL A 74 -11.78 16.31 34.05
N VAL A 75 -11.38 15.63 32.98
CA VAL A 75 -11.64 14.20 32.79
C VAL A 75 -10.54 13.40 33.49
N GLU A 76 -10.89 12.24 34.06
CA GLU A 76 -9.95 11.36 34.79
C GLU A 76 -8.70 10.96 33.97
N THR A 77 -8.80 10.98 32.65
CA THR A 77 -7.68 10.67 31.74
C THR A 77 -6.66 11.81 31.59
N MET A 78 -7.02 13.04 31.95
CA MET A 78 -6.14 14.21 31.87
C MET A 78 -5.17 14.25 33.05
N ILE A 79 -3.91 14.57 32.77
CA ILE A 79 -2.92 14.75 33.83
C ILE A 79 -3.21 16.07 34.53
N SER A 80 -3.85 15.97 35.70
CA SER A 80 -4.27 17.10 36.52
C SER A 80 -3.77 16.97 37.96
N GLY A 81 -3.78 18.09 38.69
CA GLY A 81 -3.33 18.15 40.07
C GLY A 81 -3.34 19.55 40.68
N PRO A 82 -3.18 19.65 42.01
CA PRO A 82 -3.14 20.93 42.73
C PRO A 82 -1.79 21.66 42.59
N ASP A 83 -0.74 20.97 42.14
CA ASP A 83 0.62 21.48 42.03
C ASP A 83 1.12 21.40 40.58
N GLU A 84 1.62 22.51 40.05
CA GLU A 84 2.12 22.63 38.68
C GLU A 84 3.40 21.81 38.47
N GLU A 85 4.27 21.72 39.48
CA GLU A 85 5.58 21.07 39.38
C GLU A 85 5.46 19.53 39.42
N GLY A 86 4.55 19.02 40.25
CA GLY A 86 4.17 17.61 40.26
C GLY A 86 3.48 17.12 38.97
N ILE A 87 2.82 18.00 38.22
CA ILE A 87 2.28 17.67 36.89
C ILE A 87 3.39 17.69 35.85
N ARG A 88 4.23 18.74 35.87
CA ARG A 88 5.32 18.92 34.91
C ARG A 88 6.29 17.73 34.94
N SER A 89 6.69 17.27 36.11
CA SER A 89 7.59 16.11 36.27
C SER A 89 7.03 14.76 35.77
N ARG A 90 5.70 14.63 35.66
CA ARG A 90 5.05 13.45 35.07
C ARG A 90 5.07 13.45 33.54
N ILE A 91 5.34 14.59 32.91
CA ILE A 91 5.21 14.79 31.45
C ILE A 91 6.55 15.10 30.81
N VAL A 92 7.33 15.99 31.42
CA VAL A 92 8.69 16.32 30.96
C VAL A 92 9.54 15.04 30.95
N ASP A 93 10.36 14.91 29.93
CA ASP A 93 11.20 13.73 29.66
C ASP A 93 10.44 12.42 29.38
N ARG A 94 9.10 12.44 29.31
CA ARG A 94 8.32 11.34 28.71
C ARG A 94 8.37 11.43 27.19
N ILE A 95 8.04 10.31 26.56
CA ILE A 95 7.98 10.22 25.09
C ILE A 95 6.52 10.13 24.66
N ALA A 96 6.15 10.88 23.62
CA ALA A 96 4.80 10.86 23.07
C ALA A 96 4.52 9.54 22.32
N ARG A 97 3.45 8.82 22.68
CA ARG A 97 3.01 7.60 21.97
C ARG A 97 2.28 7.90 20.65
N GLN A 98 1.80 9.12 20.49
CA GLN A 98 1.07 9.60 19.32
C GLN A 98 1.37 11.09 19.11
N ASP A 99 0.95 11.64 17.97
CA ASP A 99 1.08 13.07 17.70
C ASP A 99 0.12 13.87 18.60
N ILE A 100 0.64 14.91 19.25
CA ILE A 100 -0.12 15.80 20.14
C ILE A 100 -0.05 17.21 19.56
N ALA A 101 -1.18 17.70 19.06
CA ALA A 101 -1.28 19.04 18.53
C ALA A 101 -1.23 20.09 19.65
N ARG A 102 -0.76 21.29 19.32
CA ARG A 102 -0.75 22.45 20.22
C ARG A 102 -2.16 22.74 20.76
N GLY A 103 -2.23 23.02 22.06
CA GLY A 103 -3.50 23.36 22.73
C GLY A 103 -4.33 22.14 23.17
N VAL A 104 -3.87 20.92 22.90
CA VAL A 104 -4.54 19.68 23.33
C VAL A 104 -4.13 19.32 24.78
N PRO A 105 -5.08 18.94 25.65
CA PRO A 105 -4.76 18.40 26.99
C PRO A 105 -3.98 17.09 26.91
N ILE A 106 -2.88 17.00 27.65
CA ILE A 106 -2.03 15.81 27.68
C ILE A 106 -2.63 14.78 28.65
N THR A 107 -2.73 13.53 28.20
CA THR A 107 -3.27 12.41 28.96
C THR A 107 -2.20 11.36 29.25
N GLU A 108 -2.37 10.53 30.28
CA GLU A 108 -1.39 9.48 30.62
C GLU A 108 -1.23 8.46 29.48
N ALA A 109 -2.30 8.18 28.74
CA ALA A 109 -2.29 7.28 27.58
C ALA A 109 -1.48 7.82 26.40
N MET A 110 -1.20 9.13 26.34
CA MET A 110 -0.37 9.73 25.30
C MET A 110 1.13 9.62 25.60
N LEU A 111 1.52 9.16 26.78
CA LEU A 111 2.90 9.18 27.26
C LEU A 111 3.46 7.77 27.47
N THR A 112 4.77 7.63 27.31
CA THR A 112 5.52 6.43 27.73
C THR A 112 6.88 6.82 28.30
N GLU A 113 7.40 5.97 29.19
CA GLU A 113 8.72 6.09 29.81
C GLU A 113 9.80 5.33 29.05
N THR A 114 9.41 4.33 28.26
CA THR A 114 10.34 3.40 27.62
C THR A 114 10.33 3.61 26.11
N SER A 115 11.47 3.99 25.53
CA SER A 115 11.62 4.16 24.08
C SER A 115 11.27 2.90 23.28
N GLY A 116 11.39 1.71 23.89
CA GLY A 116 11.00 0.42 23.30
C GLY A 116 9.50 0.20 23.17
N ASP A 117 8.66 0.97 23.86
CA ASP A 117 7.19 0.90 23.74
C ASP A 117 6.68 1.70 22.53
N LEU A 118 7.56 2.47 21.88
CA LEU A 118 7.31 3.13 20.59
C LEU A 118 7.51 2.15 19.43
N LEU A 119 8.31 1.09 19.63
CA LEU A 119 8.45 -0.01 18.68
C LEU A 119 7.20 -0.89 18.63
N ALA A 120 6.30 -0.77 19.61
CA ALA A 120 5.00 -1.45 19.59
C ALA A 120 4.09 -0.94 18.46
N GLY A 121 4.37 0.25 17.90
CA GLY A 121 3.57 0.88 16.85
C GLY A 121 4.02 0.61 15.40
N GLY A 122 5.20 0.03 15.16
CA GLY A 122 5.73 -0.15 13.79
C GLY A 122 5.78 1.14 12.96
N SER A 123 5.99 1.02 11.65
CA SER A 123 5.74 2.13 10.73
C SER A 123 4.23 2.35 10.55
N ASN A 124 3.80 3.55 10.14
CA ASN A 124 2.38 3.79 9.80
C ASN A 124 1.86 2.80 8.75
N ALA A 125 2.72 2.37 7.82
CA ALA A 125 2.40 1.32 6.85
C ALA A 125 2.16 -0.05 7.52
N ALA A 126 2.94 -0.41 8.55
CA ALA A 126 2.77 -1.66 9.29
C ALA A 126 1.46 -1.71 10.10
N LEU A 127 0.97 -0.56 10.58
CA LEU A 127 -0.30 -0.47 11.32
C LEU A 127 -1.53 -0.80 10.48
N ALA A 128 -1.45 -0.59 9.16
CA ALA A 128 -2.54 -0.89 8.23
C ALA A 128 -2.58 -2.37 7.81
N ILE A 129 -1.55 -3.16 8.15
CA ILE A 129 -1.45 -4.58 7.79
C ILE A 129 -2.20 -5.43 8.84
N PRO A 130 -3.24 -6.19 8.45
CA PRO A 130 -3.94 -7.08 9.37
C PRO A 130 -3.04 -8.21 9.89
N ALA A 131 -3.37 -8.75 11.06
CA ALA A 131 -2.66 -9.90 11.61
C ALA A 131 -2.73 -11.11 10.66
N GLY A 132 -1.59 -11.75 10.41
CA GLY A 132 -1.47 -12.88 9.50
C GLY A 132 -1.21 -12.52 8.03
N TYR A 133 -1.17 -11.23 7.69
CA TYR A 133 -0.78 -10.73 6.38
C TYR A 133 0.61 -10.09 6.41
N THR A 134 1.19 -9.86 5.24
CA THR A 134 2.45 -9.15 5.05
C THR A 134 2.33 -8.21 3.86
N ALA A 135 3.16 -7.16 3.83
CA ALA A 135 3.27 -6.27 2.69
C ALA A 135 4.45 -6.66 1.80
N ILE A 136 4.27 -6.60 0.49
CA ILE A 136 5.34 -6.75 -0.51
C ILE A 136 5.23 -5.66 -1.57
N ALA A 137 6.37 -5.08 -1.93
CA ALA A 137 6.45 -4.05 -2.97
C ALA A 137 6.76 -4.69 -4.32
N ILE A 138 6.04 -4.25 -5.36
CA ILE A 138 6.12 -4.78 -6.72
C ILE A 138 6.31 -3.59 -7.68
N PRO A 139 7.24 -3.66 -8.64
CA PRO A 139 7.34 -2.65 -9.68
C PRO A 139 6.05 -2.59 -10.50
N MET A 140 5.67 -1.37 -10.89
CA MET A 140 4.54 -1.14 -11.79
C MET A 140 4.92 -0.12 -12.85
N ASP A 141 4.28 -0.27 -14.01
CA ASP A 141 4.25 0.72 -15.06
C ASP A 141 2.79 1.14 -15.33
N ARG A 142 2.60 1.97 -16.35
CA ARG A 142 1.26 2.44 -16.72
C ARG A 142 0.33 1.30 -17.16
N LEU A 143 0.85 0.24 -17.79
CA LEU A 143 0.03 -0.82 -18.36
C LEU A 143 -0.31 -1.89 -17.32
N SER A 144 0.70 -2.42 -16.64
CA SER A 144 0.54 -3.31 -15.49
C SER A 144 -0.32 -2.66 -14.41
N GLY A 145 -0.21 -1.34 -14.24
CA GLY A 145 -0.89 -0.56 -13.21
C GLY A 145 -2.27 -0.02 -13.55
N VAL A 146 -2.98 -0.59 -14.55
CA VAL A 146 -4.33 -0.16 -14.97
C VAL A 146 -4.39 1.36 -15.20
N ALA A 147 -3.46 1.89 -16.00
CA ALA A 147 -3.33 3.31 -16.30
C ALA A 147 -3.20 4.23 -15.06
N TYR A 148 -2.57 3.75 -13.99
CA TYR A 148 -2.41 4.44 -12.71
C TYR A 148 -3.73 4.73 -11.98
N ALA A 149 -4.79 3.96 -12.27
CA ALA A 149 -6.09 4.15 -11.62
C ALA A 149 -6.15 3.62 -10.19
N MET A 150 -5.24 2.71 -9.81
CA MET A 150 -5.22 2.07 -8.49
C MET A 150 -4.93 3.08 -7.38
N GLN A 151 -5.63 2.92 -6.26
CA GLN A 151 -5.50 3.76 -5.06
C GLN A 151 -5.33 2.90 -3.81
N ASP A 152 -4.86 3.53 -2.73
CA ASP A 152 -4.73 2.92 -1.41
C ASP A 152 -6.09 2.37 -0.94
N GLY A 153 -6.14 1.11 -0.56
CA GLY A 153 -7.35 0.40 -0.15
C GLY A 153 -8.10 -0.33 -1.28
N ASP A 154 -7.70 -0.16 -2.55
CA ASP A 154 -8.29 -0.94 -3.65
C ASP A 154 -7.93 -2.43 -3.53
N VAL A 155 -8.73 -3.27 -4.17
CA VAL A 155 -8.48 -4.71 -4.25
C VAL A 155 -8.06 -5.05 -5.68
N VAL A 156 -6.97 -5.80 -5.82
CA VAL A 156 -6.39 -6.17 -7.10
C VAL A 156 -6.10 -7.67 -7.16
N ASP A 157 -6.27 -8.23 -8.34
CA ASP A 157 -5.71 -9.55 -8.68
C ASP A 157 -4.36 -9.34 -9.39
N VAL A 158 -3.40 -10.23 -9.13
CA VAL A 158 -2.08 -10.20 -9.77
C VAL A 158 -1.97 -11.35 -10.76
N LEU A 159 -1.76 -11.01 -12.04
CA LEU A 159 -1.53 -11.95 -13.13
C LEU A 159 -0.02 -12.11 -13.35
N ILE A 160 0.41 -13.33 -13.61
CA ILE A 160 1.78 -13.68 -13.98
C ILE A 160 1.80 -14.26 -15.39
N SER A 161 2.77 -13.84 -16.20
CA SER A 161 3.05 -14.42 -17.53
C SER A 161 4.49 -14.93 -17.61
N LEU A 162 4.65 -16.17 -18.11
CA LEU A 162 5.91 -16.90 -18.18
C LEU A 162 6.09 -17.59 -19.54
N LEU A 163 7.34 -17.85 -19.91
CA LEU A 163 7.71 -18.70 -21.04
C LEU A 163 8.29 -20.02 -20.51
N LEU A 164 7.73 -21.15 -20.96
CA LEU A 164 8.13 -22.49 -20.53
C LEU A 164 8.76 -23.28 -21.68
N VAL A 165 9.82 -24.03 -21.39
CA VAL A 165 10.48 -24.96 -22.32
C VAL A 165 10.52 -26.34 -21.68
N ASP A 166 10.61 -27.39 -22.50
CA ASP A 166 10.78 -28.74 -22.00
C ASP A 166 12.25 -28.95 -21.62
N ILE A 167 12.45 -29.39 -20.38
CA ILE A 167 13.76 -29.65 -19.81
C ILE A 167 13.88 -31.13 -19.52
N ASP A 168 15.07 -31.69 -19.77
CA ASP A 168 15.42 -33.02 -19.31
C ASP A 168 15.50 -33.03 -17.78
N PRO A 169 14.75 -33.89 -17.07
CA PRO A 169 14.68 -33.87 -15.61
C PRO A 169 16.00 -34.26 -14.92
N ASP A 170 16.82 -35.11 -15.56
CA ASP A 170 18.07 -35.60 -14.99
C ASP A 170 19.21 -34.60 -15.21
N PHE A 171 19.27 -33.99 -16.40
CA PHE A 171 20.34 -33.06 -16.78
C PHE A 171 20.00 -31.59 -16.52
N GLN A 172 18.73 -31.24 -16.34
CA GLN A 172 18.23 -29.86 -16.24
C GLN A 172 18.60 -28.99 -17.45
N THR A 173 18.63 -29.59 -18.66
CA THR A 173 18.94 -28.92 -19.92
C THR A 173 17.74 -28.88 -20.87
N ILE A 174 17.68 -27.86 -21.73
CA ILE A 174 16.63 -27.72 -22.76
C ILE A 174 16.71 -28.89 -23.75
N LEU A 175 15.56 -29.51 -24.05
CA LEU A 175 15.46 -30.56 -25.05
C LEU A 175 15.57 -30.01 -26.49
N PRO A 176 16.09 -30.79 -27.45
CA PRO A 176 16.54 -32.18 -27.33
C PRO A 176 17.94 -32.32 -26.69
N ASN A 177 18.16 -33.42 -25.98
CA ASN A 177 19.50 -33.79 -25.50
C ASN A 177 20.45 -34.09 -26.65
N GLN A 178 21.75 -34.01 -26.39
CA GLN A 178 22.76 -34.49 -27.32
C GLN A 178 23.14 -35.94 -27.01
N THR A 179 23.47 -36.69 -28.05
CA THR A 179 23.91 -38.08 -27.99
C THR A 179 25.33 -38.19 -28.51
N THR A 180 26.11 -39.05 -27.85
CA THR A 180 27.43 -39.49 -28.28
C THR A 180 27.41 -41.01 -28.39
N PRO A 181 27.98 -41.61 -29.45
CA PRO A 181 28.15 -43.05 -29.49
C PRO A 181 29.05 -43.51 -28.36
N LEU A 182 28.64 -44.57 -27.67
CA LEU A 182 29.55 -45.34 -26.82
C LEU A 182 30.24 -46.37 -27.70
N THR A 183 31.53 -46.18 -27.98
CA THR A 183 32.34 -47.16 -28.71
C THR A 183 33.16 -47.97 -27.70
N ALA A 184 32.95 -49.28 -27.65
CA ALA A 184 33.81 -50.17 -26.86
C ALA A 184 35.19 -50.23 -27.51
N SER A 185 36.26 -50.34 -26.70
CA SER A 185 37.62 -50.54 -27.20
C SER A 185 37.67 -51.82 -28.05
N GLY A 186 37.87 -51.67 -29.37
CA GLY A 186 37.87 -52.77 -30.34
C GLY A 186 36.53 -53.06 -31.04
N GLY A 187 35.49 -52.25 -30.82
CA GLY A 187 34.19 -52.36 -31.50
C GLY A 187 34.05 -51.44 -32.72
N THR A 188 33.45 -51.94 -33.80
CA THR A 188 32.98 -51.11 -34.93
C THR A 188 31.71 -50.37 -34.53
N ALA A 189 31.68 -49.04 -34.67
CA ALA A 189 30.45 -48.28 -34.47
C ALA A 189 29.52 -48.51 -35.68
N GLU A 190 28.43 -49.23 -35.47
CA GLU A 190 27.36 -49.34 -36.45
C GLU A 190 26.40 -48.17 -36.28
N PHE A 191 26.59 -47.12 -37.08
CA PHE A 191 25.56 -46.10 -37.26
C PHE A 191 24.71 -46.46 -38.48
N PRO A 192 23.39 -46.25 -38.44
CA PRO A 192 22.62 -46.03 -39.65
C PRO A 192 23.06 -44.67 -40.22
N ALA A 193 24.20 -44.65 -40.92
CA ALA A 193 24.50 -43.55 -41.82
C ALA A 193 23.41 -43.55 -42.92
N PRO A 194 22.86 -42.39 -43.32
CA PRO A 194 21.88 -42.29 -44.39
C PRO A 194 22.59 -42.48 -45.74
N ASN A 195 23.13 -43.67 -45.96
CA ASN A 195 23.60 -44.09 -47.27
C ASN A 195 22.45 -44.90 -47.88
N ILE A 196 21.96 -44.44 -49.03
CA ILE A 196 20.77 -44.89 -49.79
C ILE A 196 20.80 -46.36 -50.25
N THR A 197 21.62 -47.23 -49.66
CA THR A 197 21.67 -48.65 -50.04
C THR A 197 22.13 -49.49 -48.86
N GLY A 198 21.18 -49.99 -48.07
CA GLY A 198 21.21 -51.29 -47.35
C GLY A 198 22.52 -51.77 -46.70
N GLY A 199 23.43 -50.89 -46.32
CA GLY A 199 24.75 -51.24 -45.82
C GLY A 199 25.04 -50.42 -44.58
N VAL A 200 24.86 -51.04 -43.42
CA VAL A 200 25.49 -50.58 -42.18
C VAL A 200 26.99 -50.66 -42.44
N THR A 201 27.59 -49.54 -42.84
CA THR A 201 29.03 -49.47 -43.02
C THR A 201 29.59 -49.24 -41.63
N GLY A 202 30.20 -50.26 -41.04
CA GLY A 202 30.92 -50.11 -39.78
C GLY A 202 31.94 -48.99 -39.95
N VAL A 203 31.73 -47.90 -39.22
CA VAL A 203 32.74 -46.83 -39.16
C VAL A 203 33.82 -47.37 -38.24
N GLU A 204 34.99 -47.68 -38.79
CA GLU A 204 36.18 -47.91 -37.98
C GLU A 204 36.51 -46.59 -37.29
N VAL A 205 36.17 -46.50 -36.00
CA VAL A 205 36.52 -45.36 -35.15
C VAL A 205 38.01 -45.48 -34.84
N SER A 206 38.86 -45.03 -35.76
CA SER A 206 40.22 -44.62 -35.43
C SER A 206 40.12 -43.59 -34.30
N GLU A 207 40.97 -43.71 -33.27
CA GLU A 207 40.94 -43.06 -31.95
C GLU A 207 40.89 -41.50 -31.93
N ALA A 208 40.64 -40.83 -33.06
CA ALA A 208 40.72 -39.39 -33.23
C ALA A 208 39.62 -38.76 -34.10
N VAL A 209 38.46 -39.41 -34.31
CA VAL A 209 37.33 -38.71 -34.94
C VAL A 209 36.50 -38.01 -33.86
N ASN A 210 36.70 -36.71 -33.73
CA ASN A 210 35.86 -35.84 -32.90
C ASN A 210 34.49 -35.68 -33.57
N ILE A 211 33.59 -36.66 -33.38
CA ILE A 211 32.22 -36.59 -33.90
C ILE A 211 31.50 -35.54 -33.04
N PRO A 212 31.01 -34.43 -33.62
CA PRO A 212 30.24 -33.46 -32.85
C PRO A 212 28.99 -34.16 -32.27
N PRO A 213 28.64 -33.88 -31.01
CA PRO A 213 27.46 -34.48 -30.39
C PRO A 213 26.21 -34.24 -31.24
N LEU A 214 25.50 -35.31 -31.57
CA LEU A 214 24.31 -35.26 -32.41
C LEU A 214 23.06 -35.08 -31.54
N PRO A 215 22.15 -34.14 -31.86
CA PRO A 215 20.90 -34.01 -31.11
C PRO A 215 20.09 -35.32 -31.21
N PHE A 216 19.44 -35.67 -30.11
CA PHE A 216 18.53 -36.81 -30.01
C PHE A 216 17.37 -36.58 -30.97
N GLY A 217 17.33 -37.38 -32.02
CA GLY A 217 16.28 -37.37 -33.03
C GLY A 217 15.23 -38.44 -32.79
N LYS A 218 14.23 -38.46 -33.67
CA LYS A 218 13.27 -39.56 -33.76
C LYS A 218 13.42 -40.28 -35.09
N VAL A 219 13.14 -41.58 -35.12
CA VAL A 219 13.03 -42.33 -36.38
C VAL A 219 11.60 -42.20 -36.88
N GLU A 220 11.44 -41.70 -38.09
CA GLU A 220 10.16 -41.58 -38.77
C GLU A 220 10.23 -42.33 -40.09
N THR A 221 9.22 -43.17 -40.33
CA THR A 221 9.14 -43.96 -41.57
C THR A 221 8.34 -43.17 -42.59
N ASP A 222 8.92 -42.95 -43.77
CA ASP A 222 8.18 -42.36 -44.88
C ASP A 222 7.05 -43.31 -45.32
N GLU A 223 5.82 -42.81 -45.33
CA GLU A 223 4.61 -43.58 -45.67
C GLU A 223 4.63 -44.10 -47.12
N VAL A 224 5.34 -43.41 -48.03
CA VAL A 224 5.37 -43.78 -49.46
C VAL A 224 6.45 -44.81 -49.76
N THR A 225 7.67 -44.58 -49.25
CA THR A 225 8.83 -45.45 -49.56
C THR A 225 9.04 -46.56 -48.52
N GLY A 226 8.40 -46.46 -47.35
CA GLY A 226 8.62 -47.36 -46.21
C GLY A 226 10.02 -47.24 -45.60
N GLN A 227 10.81 -46.23 -45.99
CA GLN A 227 12.17 -46.05 -45.52
C GLN A 227 12.20 -45.31 -44.19
N PRO A 228 13.00 -45.78 -43.21
CA PRO A 228 13.19 -45.06 -41.96
C PRO A 228 14.18 -43.90 -42.14
N PHE A 229 13.77 -42.70 -41.74
CA PHE A 229 14.62 -41.52 -41.65
C PHE A 229 14.85 -41.13 -40.19
N HIS A 230 16.09 -40.78 -39.85
CA HIS A 230 16.40 -40.17 -38.57
C HIS A 230 16.23 -38.66 -38.68
N ILE A 231 15.19 -38.13 -38.03
CA ILE A 231 14.85 -36.71 -38.07
C ILE A 231 15.40 -36.04 -36.81
N ILE A 232 16.20 -35.01 -37.02
CA ILE A 232 16.72 -34.14 -35.96
C ILE A 232 16.03 -32.76 -36.01
N PRO A 233 15.83 -32.10 -34.86
CA PRO A 233 15.31 -30.74 -34.83
C PRO A 233 16.23 -29.77 -35.59
N GLN A 234 15.62 -28.88 -36.39
CA GLN A 234 16.34 -27.85 -37.16
C GLN A 234 16.64 -26.60 -36.33
N GLU A 235 15.85 -26.35 -35.28
CA GLU A 235 16.02 -25.22 -34.38
C GLU A 235 15.90 -25.65 -32.92
N GLN A 236 16.35 -24.79 -32.01
CA GLN A 236 16.08 -24.94 -30.59
C GLN A 236 14.58 -24.86 -30.33
N GLN A 237 14.15 -25.53 -29.26
CA GLN A 237 12.77 -25.53 -28.84
C GLN A 237 12.21 -24.10 -28.68
N ARG A 238 10.99 -23.89 -29.19
CA ARG A 238 10.24 -22.66 -28.98
C ARG A 238 9.59 -22.64 -27.59
N PRO A 239 9.80 -21.59 -26.78
CA PRO A 239 9.13 -21.45 -25.51
C PRO A 239 7.61 -21.30 -25.67
N ARG A 240 6.85 -21.81 -24.70
CA ARG A 240 5.39 -21.75 -24.65
C ARG A 240 4.97 -20.71 -23.62
N ALA A 241 4.19 -19.71 -24.04
CA ALA A 241 3.66 -18.72 -23.12
C ALA A 241 2.50 -19.28 -22.30
N VAL A 242 2.49 -18.97 -21.00
CA VAL A 242 1.40 -19.26 -20.07
C VAL A 242 1.14 -18.02 -19.23
N SER A 243 -0.14 -17.69 -19.06
CA SER A 243 -0.59 -16.63 -18.17
C SER A 243 -1.55 -17.20 -17.13
N GLN A 244 -1.41 -16.79 -15.88
CA GLN A 244 -2.29 -17.24 -14.80
C GLN A 244 -2.43 -16.15 -13.75
N ARG A 245 -3.54 -16.16 -13.00
CA ARG A 245 -3.64 -15.37 -11.77
C ARG A 245 -2.80 -16.02 -10.67
N LEU A 246 -1.82 -15.27 -10.16
CA LEU A 246 -0.92 -15.71 -9.10
C LEU A 246 -1.46 -15.40 -7.71
N VAL A 247 -2.04 -14.20 -7.54
CA VAL A 247 -2.60 -13.74 -6.28
C VAL A 247 -4.01 -13.23 -6.53
N GLU A 248 -4.91 -13.60 -5.64
CA GLU A 248 -6.31 -13.21 -5.68
C GLU A 248 -6.60 -12.20 -4.56
N ALA A 249 -7.36 -11.15 -4.88
CA ALA A 249 -7.89 -10.19 -3.94
C ALA A 249 -6.85 -9.58 -2.98
N ALA A 250 -5.67 -9.23 -3.50
CA ALA A 250 -4.67 -8.50 -2.76
C ALA A 250 -5.15 -7.06 -2.49
N ILE A 251 -4.93 -6.55 -1.28
CA ILE A 251 -5.30 -5.16 -0.95
C ILE A 251 -4.12 -4.26 -1.25
N VAL A 252 -4.36 -3.14 -1.92
CA VAL A 252 -3.36 -2.11 -2.18
C VAL A 252 -3.08 -1.36 -0.88
N LEU A 253 -1.88 -1.53 -0.33
CA LEU A 253 -1.44 -0.77 0.85
C LEU A 253 -1.10 0.67 0.48
N HIS A 254 -0.32 0.84 -0.59
CA HIS A 254 0.10 2.15 -1.06
C HIS A 254 0.55 2.12 -2.53
N VAL A 255 0.19 3.16 -3.29
CA VAL A 255 0.72 3.40 -4.64
C VAL A 255 1.78 4.49 -4.60
N GLY A 256 3.00 4.15 -5.03
CA GLY A 256 4.17 5.02 -4.98
C GLY A 256 5.09 4.73 -3.79
N THR A 257 6.03 5.64 -3.58
CA THR A 257 7.05 5.51 -2.52
C THR A 257 6.55 6.11 -1.22
N PHE A 258 6.64 5.33 -0.13
CA PHE A 258 6.35 5.85 1.21
C PHE A 258 7.30 7.00 1.57
N GLN A 259 6.74 8.09 2.07
CA GLN A 259 7.55 9.19 2.59
C GLN A 259 8.21 8.76 3.91
N LEU A 260 9.52 9.00 4.04
CA LEU A 260 10.23 8.75 5.29
C LEU A 260 9.96 9.90 6.27
N GLU A 261 9.79 9.56 7.55
CA GLU A 261 9.61 10.53 8.63
C GLU A 261 10.82 11.51 8.65
N GLY A 262 10.56 12.80 8.45
CA GLY A 262 11.58 13.84 8.31
C GLY A 262 11.65 14.52 6.94
N GLU A 263 11.02 13.95 5.90
CA GLU A 263 10.99 14.56 4.56
C GLU A 263 9.94 15.68 4.45
N LEU A 264 8.97 15.74 5.38
CA LEU A 264 8.01 16.85 5.51
C LEU A 264 8.67 18.18 5.97
N ALA A 265 9.98 18.20 6.26
CA ALA A 265 10.71 19.36 6.77
C ALA A 265 11.62 20.06 5.73
N GLY A 266 11.62 19.66 4.46
CA GLY A 266 12.25 20.39 3.36
C GLY A 266 11.28 20.44 2.20
N GLU A 267 10.65 21.56 1.88
CA GLU A 267 11.29 22.67 1.18
C GLU A 267 10.47 23.94 1.42
N ILE A 268 10.64 24.58 2.58
CA ILE A 268 10.29 25.99 2.72
C ILE A 268 11.52 26.75 2.24
N ILE A 269 11.59 27.07 0.94
CA ILE A 269 12.59 28.03 0.46
C ILE A 269 12.31 29.35 1.20
N PRO A 270 13.22 29.85 2.05
CA PRO A 270 13.00 31.13 2.69
C PRO A 270 12.95 32.19 1.59
N VAL A 271 11.78 32.80 1.40
CA VAL A 271 11.65 34.03 0.62
C VAL A 271 12.59 35.05 1.28
N PRO A 272 13.64 35.55 0.60
CA PRO A 272 14.43 36.62 1.17
C PRO A 272 13.50 37.83 1.31
N GLU A 273 13.39 38.36 2.52
CA GLU A 273 12.66 39.58 2.82
C GLU A 273 13.34 40.74 2.08
N GLY A 274 12.90 40.97 0.85
CA GLY A 274 13.38 42.03 -0.03
C GLY A 274 12.89 43.38 0.48
N GLY A 275 13.83 44.24 0.87
CA GLY A 275 13.55 45.63 1.19
C GLY A 275 12.76 46.33 0.08
N VAL A 276 11.85 47.19 0.51
CA VAL A 276 11.03 48.09 -0.32
C VAL A 276 11.87 48.76 -1.44
N GLY A 277 11.66 48.34 -2.70
CA GLY A 277 12.11 49.12 -3.87
C GLY A 277 12.73 48.40 -5.07
N ALA A 278 12.75 47.06 -5.17
CA ALA A 278 13.23 46.35 -6.37
C ALA A 278 12.08 45.73 -7.19
N PRO A 279 12.18 45.68 -8.54
CA PRO A 279 11.15 45.06 -9.38
C PRO A 279 10.99 43.58 -9.01
N ALA A 280 9.74 43.12 -8.95
CA ALA A 280 9.41 41.74 -8.62
C ALA A 280 10.15 40.77 -9.55
N PRO A 281 10.85 39.75 -9.03
CA PRO A 281 11.35 38.68 -9.87
C PRO A 281 10.17 37.89 -10.44
N ASP A 282 10.19 37.63 -11.74
CA ASP A 282 9.29 36.69 -12.41
C ASP A 282 9.54 35.27 -11.86
N SER A 283 8.92 34.96 -10.72
CA SER A 283 8.82 33.59 -10.24
C SER A 283 7.70 32.90 -11.02
N GLN A 284 8.03 32.42 -12.22
CA GLN A 284 7.26 31.33 -12.82
C GLN A 284 7.44 30.11 -11.91
N ALA A 285 6.47 29.88 -11.03
CA ALA A 285 6.34 28.63 -10.31
C ALA A 285 6.25 27.50 -11.34
N GLN A 286 7.34 26.75 -11.49
CA GLN A 286 7.29 25.48 -12.21
C GLN A 286 6.31 24.60 -11.44
N ALA A 287 5.22 24.22 -12.09
CA ALA A 287 4.28 23.26 -11.52
C ALA A 287 5.09 21.99 -11.16
N PRO A 288 4.90 21.42 -9.95
CA PRO A 288 5.60 20.21 -9.57
C PRO A 288 5.35 19.15 -10.62
N THR A 289 6.43 18.67 -11.26
CA THR A 289 6.35 17.53 -12.16
C THR A 289 6.00 16.31 -11.31
N VAL A 290 4.72 15.94 -11.28
CA VAL A 290 4.27 14.71 -10.61
C VAL A 290 4.93 13.53 -11.31
N LYS A 291 5.93 12.92 -10.66
CA LYS A 291 6.55 11.69 -11.16
C LYS A 291 5.48 10.59 -11.10
N PRO A 292 5.22 9.86 -12.20
CA PRO A 292 4.28 8.75 -12.16
C PRO A 292 4.78 7.67 -11.18
N PRO A 293 3.87 6.97 -10.49
CA PRO A 293 4.26 5.92 -9.57
C PRO A 293 4.91 4.76 -10.34
N ASP A 294 6.01 4.24 -9.79
CA ASP A 294 6.81 3.15 -10.34
C ASP A 294 6.77 1.89 -9.46
N ILE A 295 6.10 1.96 -8.31
CA ILE A 295 5.99 0.89 -7.34
C ILE A 295 4.61 0.86 -6.70
N ILE A 296 4.11 -0.34 -6.44
CA ILE A 296 2.90 -0.58 -5.64
C ILE A 296 3.23 -1.51 -4.50
N THR A 297 2.65 -1.25 -3.33
CA THR A 297 2.76 -2.13 -2.17
C THR A 297 1.45 -2.85 -1.93
N LEU A 298 1.47 -4.17 -1.89
CA LEU A 298 0.30 -5.02 -1.71
C LEU A 298 0.34 -5.73 -0.35
N ILE A 299 -0.83 -5.82 0.30
CA ILE A 299 -1.09 -6.65 1.46
C ILE A 299 -1.54 -8.03 0.96
N VAL A 300 -0.77 -9.05 1.30
CA VAL A 300 -0.96 -10.43 0.83
C VAL A 300 -0.68 -11.41 1.97
N THR A 301 -1.06 -12.67 1.80
CA THR A 301 -0.66 -13.73 2.73
C THR A 301 0.86 -13.99 2.63
N PRO A 302 1.49 -14.57 3.67
CA PRO A 302 2.92 -14.90 3.62
C PRO A 302 3.30 -15.84 2.46
N GLN A 303 2.40 -16.76 2.08
CA GLN A 303 2.62 -17.68 0.96
C GLN A 303 2.60 -16.95 -0.38
N GLU A 304 1.65 -16.03 -0.57
CA GLU A 304 1.57 -15.19 -1.78
C GLU A 304 2.75 -14.23 -1.89
N ALA A 305 3.23 -13.67 -0.76
CA ALA A 305 4.44 -12.85 -0.75
C ALA A 305 5.68 -13.61 -1.25
N LEU A 306 5.83 -14.88 -0.87
CA LEU A 306 6.90 -15.74 -1.38
C LEU A 306 6.73 -16.01 -2.88
N ALA A 307 5.51 -16.27 -3.33
CA ALA A 307 5.21 -16.50 -4.74
C ALA A 307 5.51 -15.26 -5.61
N LEU A 308 5.10 -14.08 -5.14
CA LEU A 308 5.39 -12.79 -5.79
C LEU A 308 6.88 -12.48 -5.78
N ASN A 309 7.59 -12.74 -4.67
CA ASN A 309 9.03 -12.56 -4.61
C ASN A 309 9.74 -13.46 -5.63
N TRP A 310 9.36 -14.74 -5.71
CA TRP A 310 9.90 -15.66 -6.71
C TRP A 310 9.63 -15.17 -8.14
N ALA A 311 8.40 -14.74 -8.43
CA ALA A 311 8.01 -14.22 -9.74
C ALA A 311 8.90 -13.03 -10.16
N LEU A 312 9.17 -12.11 -9.22
CA LEU A 312 10.09 -11.00 -9.43
C LEU A 312 11.53 -11.45 -9.71
N LYS A 313 12.01 -12.49 -9.00
CA LYS A 313 13.38 -12.99 -9.16
C LYS A 313 13.60 -13.76 -10.46
N VAL A 314 12.57 -14.41 -10.99
CA VAL A 314 12.64 -15.11 -12.29
C VAL A 314 12.36 -14.19 -13.48
N GLY A 315 12.03 -12.92 -13.23
CA GLY A 315 11.71 -11.95 -14.28
C GLY A 315 10.38 -12.23 -14.98
N ALA A 316 9.41 -12.79 -14.25
CA ALA A 316 8.07 -12.98 -14.76
C ALA A 316 7.39 -11.63 -15.00
N ASP A 317 6.55 -11.56 -16.03
CA ASP A 317 5.77 -10.36 -16.31
C ASP A 317 4.53 -10.34 -15.40
N LEU A 318 4.37 -9.25 -14.64
CA LEU A 318 3.30 -9.09 -13.66
C LEU A 318 2.34 -7.99 -14.10
N THR A 319 1.04 -8.29 -14.11
CA THR A 319 -0.03 -7.34 -14.47
C THR A 319 -1.09 -7.32 -13.38
N PHE A 320 -1.55 -6.13 -12.99
CA PHE A 320 -2.61 -5.96 -12.00
C PHE A 320 -3.96 -5.80 -12.69
N THR A 321 -5.01 -6.37 -12.09
CA THR A 321 -6.39 -6.13 -12.51
C THR A 321 -7.23 -5.68 -11.32
N LEU A 322 -7.90 -4.55 -11.45
CA LEU A 322 -8.75 -3.98 -10.40
C LEU A 322 -10.03 -4.82 -10.22
N ARG A 323 -10.35 -5.12 -8.95
CA ARG A 323 -11.58 -5.80 -8.53
C ARG A 323 -12.57 -4.78 -8.00
N ALA A 324 -13.87 -5.07 -8.10
CA ALA A 324 -14.90 -4.23 -7.49
C ALA A 324 -14.79 -4.24 -5.95
N PRO A 325 -14.98 -3.10 -5.25
CA PRO A 325 -14.71 -2.99 -3.80
C PRO A 325 -15.53 -3.94 -2.90
N ASN A 326 -16.66 -4.46 -3.38
CA ASN A 326 -17.57 -5.32 -2.62
C ASN A 326 -17.63 -6.76 -3.18
N ASP A 327 -16.75 -7.10 -4.11
CA ASP A 327 -16.73 -8.42 -4.73
C ASP A 327 -15.89 -9.39 -3.91
N THR A 328 -16.57 -10.20 -3.09
CA THR A 328 -15.94 -11.24 -2.26
C THR A 328 -16.01 -12.62 -2.91
N GLU A 329 -16.33 -12.72 -4.20
CA GLU A 329 -16.45 -14.00 -4.88
C GLU A 329 -15.06 -14.57 -5.15
N VAL A 330 -14.77 -15.72 -4.52
CA VAL A 330 -13.54 -16.49 -4.76
C VAL A 330 -13.85 -17.44 -5.92
N THR A 331 -13.36 -17.09 -7.10
CA THR A 331 -13.53 -17.92 -8.30
C THR A 331 -12.25 -18.73 -8.52
N GLU A 332 -12.35 -20.04 -8.70
CA GLU A 332 -11.18 -20.83 -9.11
C GLU A 332 -10.74 -20.39 -10.51
N THR A 333 -9.57 -19.75 -10.61
CA THR A 333 -8.96 -19.44 -11.91
C THR A 333 -8.21 -20.64 -12.44
N THR A 334 -8.51 -21.01 -13.67
CA THR A 334 -7.73 -21.99 -14.43
C THR A 334 -6.57 -21.29 -15.15
N SER A 335 -5.43 -21.97 -15.28
CA SER A 335 -4.28 -21.42 -16.00
C SER A 335 -4.64 -21.18 -17.47
N VAL A 336 -4.44 -19.95 -17.95
CA VAL A 336 -4.69 -19.60 -19.35
C VAL A 336 -3.47 -20.00 -20.17
N THR A 337 -3.60 -21.15 -20.84
CA THR A 337 -2.66 -21.61 -21.86
C THR A 337 -3.21 -21.35 -23.25
N LEU A 338 -2.37 -21.41 -24.28
CA LEU A 338 -2.86 -21.38 -25.67
C LEU A 338 -3.95 -22.44 -25.91
N GLN A 339 -3.74 -23.66 -25.38
CA GLN A 339 -4.72 -24.74 -25.48
C GLN A 339 -6.05 -24.37 -24.80
N TYR A 340 -6.00 -23.78 -23.61
CA TYR A 340 -7.19 -23.31 -22.90
C TYR A 340 -7.96 -22.24 -23.69
N LEU A 341 -7.25 -21.27 -24.29
CA LEU A 341 -7.89 -20.27 -25.16
C LEU A 341 -8.54 -20.92 -26.38
N LEU A 342 -7.89 -21.92 -26.98
CA LEU A 342 -8.43 -22.66 -28.11
C LEU A 342 -9.69 -23.45 -27.76
N ASP A 343 -9.67 -24.18 -26.64
CA ASP A 343 -10.76 -25.06 -26.23
C ASP A 343 -11.95 -24.28 -25.62
N THR A 344 -11.69 -23.25 -24.82
CA THR A 344 -12.73 -22.51 -24.08
C THR A 344 -13.42 -21.45 -24.92
N TYR A 345 -12.70 -20.77 -25.81
CA TYR A 345 -13.27 -19.75 -26.69
C TYR A 345 -13.70 -20.30 -28.06
N GLU A 346 -13.78 -21.63 -28.20
CA GLU A 346 -14.09 -22.32 -29.46
C GLU A 346 -13.26 -21.79 -30.65
N ILE A 347 -12.02 -21.32 -30.38
CA ILE A 347 -11.11 -20.91 -31.43
C ILE A 347 -10.71 -22.20 -32.12
N THR A 348 -11.31 -22.45 -33.28
CA THR A 348 -11.10 -23.66 -34.04
C THR A 348 -9.61 -23.82 -34.25
N ILE A 349 -9.02 -24.89 -33.70
CA ILE A 349 -7.58 -25.13 -33.79
C ILE A 349 -7.21 -25.05 -35.28
N PRO A 350 -6.50 -24.00 -35.71
CA PRO A 350 -6.19 -23.83 -37.11
C PRO A 350 -5.38 -25.05 -37.54
N THR A 351 -5.69 -25.61 -38.71
CA THR A 351 -4.89 -26.69 -39.31
C THR A 351 -3.42 -26.33 -39.23
N LYS A 352 -2.54 -27.28 -38.85
CA LYS A 352 -1.08 -27.09 -38.76
C LYS A 352 -0.61 -26.21 -39.91
N LEU A 353 -0.26 -24.97 -39.61
CA LEU A 353 0.10 -24.00 -40.64
C LEU A 353 1.49 -24.36 -41.17
N PRO A 354 1.70 -24.36 -42.50
CA PRO A 354 3.04 -24.56 -43.07
C PRO A 354 3.96 -23.34 -42.86
N TYR A 355 3.53 -22.35 -42.09
CA TYR A 355 4.22 -21.09 -41.84
C TYR A 355 3.98 -20.59 -40.41
N GLY A 356 4.96 -19.85 -39.87
CA GLY A 356 4.89 -19.15 -38.59
C GLY A 356 5.46 -17.74 -38.73
N MET A 357 5.42 -16.94 -37.65
CA MET A 357 6.03 -15.60 -37.65
C MET A 357 7.56 -15.69 -37.61
N GLU A 358 8.22 -14.81 -38.37
CA GLU A 358 9.66 -14.58 -38.39
C GLU A 358 9.90 -13.07 -38.15
N PRO A 359 10.56 -12.66 -37.05
CA PRO A 359 11.24 -13.51 -36.06
C PRO A 359 10.27 -14.20 -35.08
N ARG A 360 10.73 -15.32 -34.51
CA ARG A 360 10.00 -16.07 -33.47
C ARG A 360 9.90 -15.27 -32.17
N LEU A 361 8.87 -15.55 -31.36
CA LEU A 361 8.70 -14.93 -30.05
C LEU A 361 9.67 -15.57 -29.04
N GLU A 362 10.81 -14.91 -28.80
CA GLU A 362 11.80 -15.34 -27.80
C GLU A 362 11.61 -14.70 -26.43
N LYS A 363 10.91 -13.56 -26.38
CA LYS A 363 10.61 -12.80 -25.17
C LYS A 363 9.18 -12.26 -25.24
N LEU A 364 8.52 -12.16 -24.08
CA LEU A 364 7.24 -11.46 -23.97
C LEU A 364 7.42 -10.00 -24.41
N ILE A 365 6.53 -9.53 -25.28
CA ILE A 365 6.53 -8.15 -25.77
C ILE A 365 5.72 -7.33 -24.77
N ILE A 366 6.40 -6.45 -24.03
CA ILE A 366 5.76 -5.43 -23.21
C ILE A 366 5.45 -4.26 -24.16
N PRO A 367 4.17 -3.89 -24.38
CA PRO A 367 3.85 -2.78 -25.27
C PRO A 367 4.37 -1.48 -24.67
N GLU A 368 5.16 -0.70 -25.41
CA GLU A 368 5.56 0.64 -24.97
C GLU A 368 4.57 1.68 -25.51
N LEU A 369 4.04 2.54 -24.64
CA LEU A 369 3.18 3.64 -25.07
C LEU A 369 4.01 4.87 -25.43
N PRO A 370 3.64 5.65 -26.48
CA PRO A 370 4.39 6.83 -26.91
C PRO A 370 4.59 7.90 -25.81
N ASN A 371 3.68 7.95 -24.85
CA ASN A 371 3.67 8.91 -23.75
C ASN A 371 4.66 8.53 -22.63
N ASP A 372 5.20 7.32 -22.64
CA ASP A 372 6.09 6.81 -21.60
C ASP A 372 7.58 7.03 -21.96
N LYS A 373 7.85 7.61 -23.13
CA LYS A 373 9.19 8.01 -23.56
C LYS A 373 9.64 9.25 -22.77
N PRO A 374 10.86 9.28 -22.22
CA PRO A 374 11.40 10.50 -21.61
C PRO A 374 11.39 11.63 -22.65
N THR A 375 10.65 12.70 -22.38
CA THR A 375 10.76 13.94 -23.15
C THR A 375 12.20 14.42 -23.00
N ALA A 376 12.96 14.44 -24.10
CA ALA A 376 14.32 14.96 -24.08
C ALA A 376 14.30 16.36 -23.46
N PRO A 377 15.21 16.68 -22.52
CA PRO A 377 15.27 18.03 -21.96
C PRO A 377 15.46 19.03 -23.10
N PRO A 378 14.78 20.20 -23.06
CA PRO A 378 14.97 21.22 -24.06
C PRO A 378 16.46 21.56 -24.13
N GLN A 379 17.07 21.39 -25.31
CA GLN A 379 18.43 21.84 -25.55
C GLN A 379 18.44 23.36 -25.32
N GLN A 380 19.08 23.78 -24.22
CA GLN A 380 19.39 25.19 -23.97
C GLN A 380 20.66 25.58 -24.72
#